data_AF-A0A093D5W3-F1
#
_entry.id   AF-A0A093D5W3-F1
#
_cell.length_a   1.000
_cell.length_b   1.000
_cell.length_c   1.000
_cell.angle_alpha   90.00
_cell.angle_beta   90.00
_cell.angle_gamma   90.00
#
_symmetry.space_group_name_H-M   'P 1'
#
loop_
_entity.id
_entity.type
_entity.pdbx_description
1 polymer ?
#
loop_
_entity_poly.entity_id
_entity_poly.type
_entity_poly.pdbx_seq_one_letter_code
_entity_poly.pdbx_strand_id
1 'polypeptide(L)'
;ELTPLSEMSRSGNQVSEYISNTFLDKQNDVEIPSPTQKDREKKKKQQLMTQISGVKKLMHSSSLNNTSISRFGVKTEKEDHLAKELEDLNKWGLNIFNVARYSHNRPLTCIMYAIFQERDLLKTFKISSDTFVTYMMTLEDHYHSDVAYHNSLHAADVAQSTHVLLSTPALDAVFTDLEILAAIFAAAIHDVDHPGVSNQFLINTNSELALMYNDESVLENHHLAVGFKLLQEEHCDIFQNLTKKQRQTLRKMVIDMVLATDMSKHMSLLADLKTMVETKKVTSSGVLLLDNYTDRIQVLRNMVHCADLSNPTKSLELYRQWTDRIMEEFFQQGDKERERGMEISPMCDKHTASVEKSQV
;
A
#
# COMPACT_ATOMS: atom_id res chain seq x y z
N GLU A 1 1.90 12.45 25.31
CA GLU A 1 0.66 11.64 25.22
C GLU A 1 0.92 10.15 25.40
N LEU A 2 1.99 9.59 24.81
CA LEU A 2 2.33 8.16 24.94
C LEU A 2 2.80 7.73 26.35
N THR A 3 3.50 8.59 27.10
CA THR A 3 3.95 8.27 28.48
C THR A 3 2.77 8.06 29.44
N PRO A 4 1.77 8.98 29.53
CA PRO A 4 0.57 8.71 30.32
C PRO A 4 -0.15 7.42 29.91
N LEU A 5 -0.29 7.13 28.61
CA LEU A 5 -0.92 5.88 28.13
C LEU A 5 -0.17 4.64 28.62
N SER A 6 1.17 4.68 28.62
CA SER A 6 2.00 3.56 29.09
C SER A 6 1.85 3.28 30.58
N GLU A 7 1.54 4.30 31.39
CA GLU A 7 1.39 4.17 32.84
C GLU A 7 -0.02 3.70 33.25
N MET A 8 -1.01 3.74 32.35
CA MET A 8 -2.41 3.41 32.67
C MET A 8 -2.64 1.93 32.96
N SER A 9 -2.00 1.03 32.19
CA SER A 9 -2.13 -0.42 32.34
C SER A 9 -1.09 -1.17 31.50
N ARG A 10 -0.94 -2.47 31.72
CA ARG A 10 -0.11 -3.34 30.84
C ARG A 10 -0.52 -3.25 29.36
N SER A 11 -1.83 -3.21 29.10
CA SER A 11 -2.35 -3.06 27.72
C SER A 11 -2.04 -1.67 27.16
N GLY A 12 -2.13 -0.62 27.98
CA GLY A 12 -1.72 0.73 27.61
C GLY A 12 -0.21 0.84 27.29
N ASN A 13 0.64 0.15 28.05
CA ASN A 13 2.07 0.04 27.75
C ASN A 13 2.34 -0.68 26.42
N GLN A 14 1.70 -1.82 26.18
CA GLN A 14 1.83 -2.55 24.90
C GLN A 14 1.40 -1.69 23.69
N VAL A 15 0.28 -0.97 23.79
CA VAL A 15 -0.18 -0.06 22.73
C VAL A 15 0.78 1.13 22.55
N SER A 16 1.27 1.71 23.64
CA SER A 16 2.22 2.83 23.61
C SER A 16 3.54 2.44 22.94
N GLU A 17 4.07 1.25 23.23
CA GLU A 17 5.27 0.70 22.59
C GLU A 17 5.03 0.42 21.10
N TYR A 18 3.88 -0.17 20.75
CA TYR A 18 3.50 -0.39 19.35
C TYR A 18 3.43 0.93 18.57
N ILE A 19 2.77 1.96 19.12
CA ILE A 19 2.69 3.28 18.47
C ILE A 19 4.08 3.88 18.30
N SER A 20 4.92 3.82 19.33
CA SER A 20 6.27 4.39 19.29
C SER A 20 7.18 3.68 18.29
N ASN A 21 7.02 2.37 18.12
CA ASN A 21 7.83 1.58 17.20
C ASN A 21 7.33 1.62 15.75
N THR A 22 6.06 1.96 15.53
CA THR A 22 5.42 1.86 14.21
C THR A 22 5.10 3.23 13.59
N PHE A 23 4.73 4.23 14.39
CA PHE A 23 4.20 5.52 13.88
C PHE A 23 5.13 6.72 14.12
N LEU A 24 6.26 6.51 14.78
CA LEU A 24 7.28 7.53 15.02
C LEU A 24 8.54 7.20 14.24
N ASP A 25 9.10 8.23 13.62
CA ASP A 25 10.41 8.15 12.99
C ASP A 25 11.47 8.00 14.08
N LYS A 26 12.13 6.83 14.13
CA LYS A 26 13.25 6.63 15.03
C LYS A 26 14.47 7.28 14.39
N GLN A 27 14.87 8.45 14.89
CA GLN A 27 16.24 8.89 14.68
C GLN A 27 17.12 7.81 15.30
N ASN A 28 17.83 7.05 14.47
CA ASN A 28 18.85 6.12 14.93
C ASN A 28 19.92 6.92 15.67
N ASP A 29 19.79 7.04 16.99
CA ASP A 29 20.86 7.50 17.86
C ASP A 29 21.99 6.49 17.74
N VAL A 30 22.95 6.79 16.86
CA VAL A 30 24.15 5.98 16.70
C VAL A 30 24.96 6.15 17.98
N GLU A 31 24.79 5.23 18.93
CA GLU A 31 25.75 5.08 20.03
C GLU A 31 27.09 4.67 19.41
N ILE A 32 27.98 5.64 19.20
CA ILE A 32 29.34 5.39 18.71
C ILE A 32 30.10 4.66 19.82
N PRO A 33 30.45 3.37 19.66
CA PRO A 33 31.28 2.69 20.64
C PRO A 33 32.67 3.33 20.65
N SER A 34 33.26 3.44 21.83
CA SER A 34 34.62 3.99 21.98
C SER A 34 35.62 3.16 21.16
N PRO A 35 36.60 3.77 20.48
CA PRO A 35 37.47 3.05 19.55
C PRO A 35 38.36 2.07 20.31
N THR A 36 38.11 0.77 20.14
CA THR A 36 39.05 -0.29 20.51
C THR A 36 39.82 -0.76 19.28
N GLN A 37 41.10 -1.09 19.50
CA GLN A 37 42.09 -1.34 18.46
C GLN A 37 41.76 -2.58 17.62
N LYS A 38 42.10 -2.44 16.32
CA LYS A 38 41.89 -3.39 15.23
C LYS A 38 42.53 -4.77 15.49
N ASP A 39 41.84 -5.80 15.00
CA ASP A 39 42.51 -6.92 14.34
C ASP A 39 41.87 -7.23 12.97
N ARG A 40 42.74 -7.41 11.98
CA ARG A 40 42.40 -7.75 10.58
C ARG A 40 42.47 -9.26 10.40
N GLU A 41 41.46 -9.84 9.76
CA GLU A 41 41.55 -10.54 8.45
C GLU A 41 40.33 -11.44 8.20
N LYS A 42 39.69 -11.28 7.03
CA LYS A 42 39.58 -12.34 6.00
C LYS A 42 38.88 -11.83 4.74
N LYS A 43 39.45 -12.20 3.59
CA LYS A 43 38.90 -11.99 2.24
C LYS A 43 37.64 -12.84 2.02
N LYS A 44 36.62 -12.27 1.38
CA LYS A 44 35.63 -13.02 0.57
C LYS A 44 35.34 -12.27 -0.73
N LYS A 45 35.10 -13.08 -1.76
CA LYS A 45 34.95 -12.74 -3.19
C LYS A 45 33.75 -11.81 -3.41
N GLN A 46 33.98 -10.78 -4.24
CA GLN A 46 32.92 -9.97 -4.84
C GLN A 46 32.12 -10.82 -5.84
N GLN A 47 30.80 -10.86 -5.65
CA GLN A 47 29.83 -11.21 -6.67
C GLN A 47 29.13 -9.91 -7.09
N LEU A 48 29.03 -9.68 -8.39
CA LEU A 48 28.40 -8.49 -8.96
C LEU A 48 26.90 -8.50 -8.67
N MET A 49 26.43 -7.56 -7.84
CA MET A 49 25.02 -7.28 -7.57
C MET A 49 24.45 -6.42 -8.71
N THR A 50 23.96 -7.05 -9.77
CA THR A 50 23.23 -6.34 -10.85
C THR A 50 21.91 -7.01 -11.24
N GLN A 51 21.32 -7.83 -10.37
CA GLN A 51 19.98 -8.38 -10.60
C GLN A 51 19.14 -8.27 -9.34
N ILE A 52 18.00 -7.58 -9.45
CA ILE A 52 16.89 -7.70 -8.50
C ILE A 52 16.44 -9.16 -8.57
N SER A 53 16.92 -9.97 -7.63
CA SER A 53 16.52 -11.37 -7.47
C SER A 53 15.34 -11.38 -6.52
N GLY A 54 14.13 -11.23 -7.08
CA GLY A 54 12.90 -11.13 -6.30
C GLY A 54 11.64 -11.22 -7.16
N VAL A 55 11.67 -10.72 -8.40
CA VAL A 55 10.58 -10.93 -9.34
C VAL A 55 10.63 -12.37 -9.85
N LYS A 56 9.86 -13.27 -9.22
CA LYS A 56 9.63 -14.61 -9.78
C LYS A 56 9.08 -14.41 -11.18
N LYS A 57 9.79 -14.91 -12.19
CA LYS A 57 9.28 -14.98 -13.56
C LYS A 57 8.12 -15.96 -13.56
N LEU A 58 6.91 -15.46 -13.36
CA LEU A 58 5.69 -16.26 -13.43
C LEU A 58 5.59 -16.79 -14.86
N MET A 59 5.63 -18.11 -15.01
CA MET A 59 5.29 -18.73 -16.29
C MET A 59 3.79 -18.53 -16.46
N HIS A 60 3.39 -17.56 -17.29
CA HIS A 60 2.01 -17.48 -17.74
C HIS A 60 1.62 -18.84 -18.30
N SER A 61 0.61 -19.48 -17.70
CA SER A 61 -0.15 -20.47 -18.45
C SER A 61 -0.67 -19.76 -19.69
N SER A 62 -0.34 -20.28 -20.87
CA SER A 62 -0.79 -19.80 -22.16
C SER A 62 -2.30 -20.04 -22.33
N SER A 63 -3.09 -19.32 -21.54
CA SER A 63 -4.55 -19.40 -21.49
C SER A 63 -5.23 -18.13 -22.04
N LEU A 64 -4.47 -17.12 -22.44
CA LEU A 64 -4.98 -15.96 -23.21
C LEU A 64 -5.01 -16.29 -24.71
N ASN A 65 -5.67 -17.40 -25.06
CA ASN A 65 -6.11 -17.62 -26.44
C ASN A 65 -7.47 -16.92 -26.62
N ASN A 66 -7.48 -15.83 -27.40
CA ASN A 66 -8.63 -15.26 -28.12
C ASN A 66 -10.01 -15.41 -27.43
N THR A 67 -10.30 -14.57 -26.44
CA THR A 67 -11.68 -14.28 -26.02
C THR A 67 -11.80 -12.79 -25.74
N SER A 68 -12.87 -12.15 -26.21
CA SER A 68 -13.24 -10.77 -25.90
C SER A 68 -12.98 -10.43 -24.43
N ILE A 69 -12.38 -9.27 -24.17
CA ILE A 69 -12.15 -8.76 -22.82
C ILE A 69 -13.47 -8.83 -22.04
N SER A 70 -13.44 -9.54 -20.90
CA SER A 70 -14.61 -9.72 -20.05
C SER A 70 -15.09 -8.36 -19.53
N ARG A 71 -16.41 -8.20 -19.37
CA ARG A 71 -17.08 -6.95 -18.95
C ARG A 71 -16.43 -6.28 -17.73
N PHE A 72 -15.87 -7.07 -16.80
CA PHE A 72 -15.29 -6.60 -15.54
C PHE A 72 -13.76 -6.73 -15.48
N GLY A 73 -13.08 -6.97 -16.60
CA GLY A 73 -11.63 -7.25 -16.63
C GLY A 73 -11.23 -8.63 -16.07
N VAL A 74 -12.18 -9.36 -15.47
CA VAL A 74 -12.03 -10.72 -14.94
C VAL A 74 -13.11 -11.65 -15.50
N LYS A 75 -12.76 -12.93 -15.69
CA LYS A 75 -13.71 -13.98 -16.06
C LYS A 75 -14.47 -14.44 -14.81
N THR A 76 -15.79 -14.48 -14.86
CA THR A 76 -16.63 -15.02 -13.77
C THR A 76 -17.95 -15.58 -14.29
N GLU A 77 -18.43 -16.66 -13.69
CA GLU A 77 -19.79 -17.17 -13.93
C GLU A 77 -20.85 -16.39 -13.12
N LYS A 78 -20.43 -15.54 -12.19
CA LYS A 78 -21.30 -14.79 -11.26
C LYS A 78 -21.40 -13.31 -11.66
N GLU A 79 -21.49 -13.03 -12.96
CA GLU A 79 -21.50 -11.67 -13.51
C GLU A 79 -22.58 -10.79 -12.86
N ASP A 80 -23.79 -11.30 -12.66
CA ASP A 80 -24.89 -10.51 -12.06
C ASP A 80 -24.61 -10.12 -10.60
N HIS A 81 -24.01 -11.02 -9.82
CA HIS A 81 -23.65 -10.73 -8.44
C HIS A 81 -22.50 -9.73 -8.39
N LEU A 82 -21.49 -9.91 -9.24
CA LEU A 82 -20.38 -8.97 -9.34
C LEU A 82 -20.84 -7.58 -9.79
N ALA A 83 -21.74 -7.51 -10.79
CA ALA A 83 -22.33 -6.25 -11.25
C ALA A 83 -23.04 -5.52 -10.12
N LYS A 84 -23.82 -6.26 -9.31
CA LYS A 84 -24.57 -5.70 -8.17
C LYS A 84 -23.63 -5.12 -7.10
N GLU A 85 -22.55 -5.81 -6.74
CA GLU A 85 -21.59 -5.25 -5.77
C GLU A 85 -20.88 -4.00 -6.34
N LEU A 86 -20.61 -3.97 -7.64
CA LEU A 86 -19.96 -2.82 -8.31
C LEU A 86 -20.88 -1.60 -8.47
N GLU A 87 -22.20 -1.71 -8.20
CA GLU A 87 -23.07 -0.52 -8.07
C GLU A 87 -22.64 0.38 -6.90
N ASP A 88 -21.92 -0.17 -5.92
CA ASP A 88 -21.38 0.55 -4.77
C ASP A 88 -19.96 1.08 -5.01
N LEU A 89 -19.43 1.03 -6.25
CA LEU A 89 -18.06 1.47 -6.58
C LEU A 89 -17.71 2.86 -6.04
N ASN A 90 -18.67 3.79 -6.10
CA ASN A 90 -18.50 5.18 -5.69
C ASN A 90 -18.87 5.42 -4.21
N LYS A 91 -19.11 4.36 -3.43
CA LYS A 91 -19.55 4.43 -2.04
C LYS A 91 -18.50 3.87 -1.09
N TRP A 92 -18.38 4.49 0.09
CA TRP A 92 -17.47 4.05 1.15
C TRP A 92 -17.77 2.64 1.69
N GLY A 93 -19.01 2.18 1.52
CA GLY A 93 -19.51 0.90 2.04
C GLY A 93 -19.41 -0.28 1.09
N LEU A 94 -18.68 -0.17 -0.04
CA LEU A 94 -18.47 -1.30 -0.96
C LEU A 94 -17.88 -2.49 -0.19
N ASN A 95 -18.48 -3.68 -0.37
CA ASN A 95 -17.98 -4.90 0.26
C ASN A 95 -16.93 -5.56 -0.64
N ILE A 96 -15.66 -5.24 -0.39
CA ILE A 96 -14.54 -5.75 -1.19
C ILE A 96 -14.37 -7.27 -1.09
N PHE A 97 -14.79 -7.89 0.02
CA PHE A 97 -14.77 -9.34 0.20
C PHE A 97 -15.75 -10.05 -0.74
N ASN A 98 -16.94 -9.46 -0.97
CA ASN A 98 -17.89 -9.98 -1.96
C ASN A 98 -17.34 -9.83 -3.39
N VAL A 99 -16.71 -8.69 -3.70
CA VAL A 99 -16.03 -8.51 -5.00
C VAL A 99 -14.99 -9.60 -5.22
N ALA A 100 -14.15 -9.90 -4.22
CA ALA A 100 -13.18 -11.00 -4.31
C ALA A 100 -13.87 -12.36 -4.55
N ARG A 101 -14.95 -12.65 -3.81
CA ARG A 101 -15.72 -13.90 -3.95
C ARG A 101 -16.32 -14.07 -5.35
N TYR A 102 -16.79 -12.99 -5.97
CA TYR A 102 -17.45 -13.03 -7.28
C TYR A 102 -16.49 -12.80 -8.46
N SER A 103 -15.24 -12.41 -8.21
CA SER A 103 -14.20 -12.21 -9.23
C SER A 103 -13.20 -13.37 -9.34
N HIS A 104 -13.49 -14.53 -8.76
CA HIS A 104 -12.53 -15.66 -8.63
C HIS A 104 -11.25 -15.26 -7.90
N ASN A 105 -11.39 -14.53 -6.80
CA ASN A 105 -10.30 -14.01 -5.98
C ASN A 105 -9.34 -13.10 -6.78
N ARG A 106 -9.92 -12.27 -7.65
CA ARG A 106 -9.22 -11.21 -8.41
C ARG A 106 -9.78 -9.81 -8.07
N PRO A 107 -9.91 -9.44 -6.78
CA PRO A 107 -10.51 -8.17 -6.38
C PRO A 107 -9.75 -6.97 -6.94
N LEU A 108 -8.41 -7.01 -6.97
CA LEU A 108 -7.60 -5.86 -7.40
C LEU A 108 -7.78 -5.61 -8.90
N THR A 109 -7.67 -6.64 -9.73
CA THR A 109 -7.91 -6.51 -11.17
C THR A 109 -9.32 -6.00 -11.46
N CYS A 110 -10.32 -6.56 -10.78
CA CYS A 110 -11.73 -6.20 -10.98
C CYS A 110 -12.02 -4.74 -10.60
N ILE A 111 -11.62 -4.32 -9.40
CA ILE A 111 -11.85 -2.96 -8.91
C ILE A 111 -11.10 -1.94 -9.75
N MET A 112 -9.84 -2.20 -10.08
CA MET A 112 -9.04 -1.29 -10.88
C MET A 112 -9.63 -1.12 -12.29
N TYR A 113 -10.12 -2.20 -12.90
CA TYR A 113 -10.80 -2.10 -14.19
C TYR A 113 -12.09 -1.27 -14.08
N ALA A 114 -12.90 -1.48 -13.04
CA ALA A 114 -14.12 -0.72 -12.79
C ALA A 114 -13.82 0.78 -12.57
N ILE A 115 -12.84 1.11 -11.73
CA ILE A 115 -12.41 2.49 -11.47
C ILE A 115 -11.93 3.18 -12.75
N PHE A 116 -11.12 2.50 -13.56
CA PHE A 116 -10.57 3.07 -14.79
C PHE A 116 -11.63 3.30 -15.86
N GLN A 117 -12.68 2.49 -15.88
CA GLN A 117 -13.85 2.70 -16.75
C GLN A 117 -14.72 3.85 -16.24
N GLU A 118 -15.04 3.87 -14.93
CA GLU A 118 -15.85 4.91 -14.28
C GLU A 118 -15.25 6.32 -14.46
N ARG A 119 -13.92 6.42 -14.36
CA ARG A 119 -13.18 7.68 -14.51
C ARG A 119 -12.69 7.95 -15.95
N ASP A 120 -13.06 7.11 -16.90
CA ASP A 120 -12.62 7.15 -18.32
C ASP A 120 -11.09 7.19 -18.54
N LEU A 121 -10.30 6.71 -17.57
CA LEU A 121 -8.84 6.79 -17.58
C LEU A 121 -8.20 5.98 -18.72
N LEU A 122 -8.82 4.86 -19.12
CA LEU A 122 -8.37 4.07 -20.26
C LEU A 122 -8.39 4.90 -21.55
N LYS A 123 -9.46 5.67 -21.78
CA LYS A 123 -9.57 6.50 -22.98
C LYS A 123 -8.65 7.72 -22.88
N THR A 124 -8.69 8.44 -21.75
CA THR A 124 -7.89 9.64 -21.50
C THR A 124 -6.40 9.39 -21.72
N PHE A 125 -5.88 8.26 -21.23
CA PHE A 125 -4.46 7.91 -21.33
C PHE A 125 -4.14 6.91 -22.43
N LYS A 126 -5.12 6.58 -23.29
CA LYS A 126 -4.99 5.65 -24.42
C LYS A 126 -4.42 4.30 -24.01
N ILE A 127 -4.91 3.76 -22.89
CA ILE A 127 -4.51 2.46 -22.36
C ILE A 127 -5.44 1.42 -22.97
N SER A 128 -4.90 0.45 -23.71
CA SER A 128 -5.72 -0.65 -24.20
C SER A 128 -6.20 -1.50 -23.03
N SER A 129 -7.44 -1.98 -23.06
CA SER A 129 -7.96 -2.83 -21.99
C SER A 129 -7.15 -4.12 -21.82
N ASP A 130 -6.55 -4.64 -22.91
CA ASP A 130 -5.69 -5.82 -22.88
C ASP A 130 -4.39 -5.56 -22.08
N THR A 131 -3.69 -4.46 -22.40
CA THR A 131 -2.49 -4.03 -21.66
C THR A 131 -2.81 -3.78 -20.19
N PHE A 132 -3.96 -3.15 -19.93
CA PHE A 132 -4.39 -2.87 -18.56
C PHE A 132 -4.65 -4.14 -17.76
N VAL A 133 -5.47 -5.07 -18.30
CA VAL A 133 -5.78 -6.33 -17.61
C VAL A 133 -4.53 -7.18 -17.45
N THR A 134 -3.63 -7.21 -18.44
CA THR A 134 -2.36 -7.96 -18.35
C THR A 134 -1.47 -7.42 -17.23
N TYR A 135 -1.29 -6.09 -17.15
CA TYR A 135 -0.55 -5.48 -16.03
C TYR A 135 -1.22 -5.77 -14.68
N MET A 136 -2.54 -5.59 -14.58
CA MET A 136 -3.27 -5.77 -13.32
C MET A 136 -3.27 -7.22 -12.83
N MET A 137 -3.41 -8.20 -13.74
CA MET A 137 -3.28 -9.62 -13.38
C MET A 137 -1.87 -9.94 -12.91
N THR A 138 -0.85 -9.41 -13.58
CA THR A 138 0.56 -9.59 -13.18
C THR A 138 0.84 -8.95 -11.83
N LEU A 139 0.34 -7.73 -11.59
CA LEU A 139 0.44 -7.05 -10.30
C LEU A 139 -0.23 -7.85 -9.18
N GLU A 140 -1.45 -8.30 -9.41
CA GLU A 140 -2.22 -9.09 -8.45
C GLU A 140 -1.55 -10.45 -8.14
N ASP A 141 -0.89 -11.08 -9.13
CA ASP A 141 -0.10 -12.30 -8.90
C ASP A 141 1.16 -12.08 -8.05
N HIS A 142 1.63 -10.83 -7.92
CA HIS A 142 2.77 -10.48 -7.05
C HIS A 142 2.34 -10.10 -5.62
N TYR A 143 1.04 -10.06 -5.34
CA TYR A 143 0.55 -10.04 -3.96
C TYR A 143 0.44 -11.46 -3.41
N HIS A 144 0.98 -11.69 -2.22
CA HIS A 144 1.13 -13.03 -1.65
C HIS A 144 -0.18 -13.49 -1.03
N SER A 145 -0.77 -14.56 -1.55
CA SER A 145 -2.06 -15.09 -1.05
C SER A 145 -1.96 -15.74 0.34
N ASP A 146 -0.76 -16.10 0.77
CA ASP A 146 -0.45 -16.66 2.09
C ASP A 146 -0.21 -15.59 3.16
N VAL A 147 -0.16 -14.31 2.78
CA VAL A 147 -0.12 -13.16 3.71
C VAL A 147 -1.55 -12.75 4.04
N ALA A 148 -1.91 -12.71 5.33
CA ALA A 148 -3.30 -12.62 5.76
C ALA A 148 -3.97 -11.26 5.49
N TYR A 149 -3.23 -10.16 5.66
CA TYR A 149 -3.72 -8.79 5.49
C TYR A 149 -3.13 -8.10 4.26
N HIS A 150 -1.80 -7.95 4.16
CA HIS A 150 -1.13 -7.22 3.07
C HIS A 150 -1.07 -8.03 1.76
N ASN A 151 -2.24 -8.36 1.21
CA ASN A 151 -2.45 -9.08 -0.04
C ASN A 151 -3.30 -8.25 -1.02
N SER A 152 -3.65 -8.81 -2.18
CA SER A 152 -4.35 -8.06 -3.24
C SER A 152 -5.74 -7.57 -2.82
N LEU A 153 -6.37 -8.19 -1.82
CA LEU A 153 -7.65 -7.73 -1.29
C LEU A 153 -7.52 -6.39 -0.59
N HIS A 154 -6.46 -6.22 0.21
CA HIS A 154 -6.17 -4.95 0.88
C HIS A 154 -5.82 -3.87 -0.14
N ALA A 155 -4.96 -4.18 -1.11
CA ALA A 155 -4.65 -3.26 -2.21
C ALA A 155 -5.91 -2.80 -2.97
N ALA A 156 -6.87 -3.72 -3.21
CA ALA A 156 -8.13 -3.39 -3.85
C ALA A 156 -9.01 -2.45 -2.99
N ASP A 157 -9.05 -2.67 -1.66
CA ASP A 157 -9.78 -1.80 -0.72
C ASP A 157 -9.18 -0.39 -0.66
N VAL A 158 -7.85 -0.27 -0.58
CA VAL A 158 -7.15 1.03 -0.56
C VAL A 158 -7.34 1.78 -1.89
N ALA A 159 -7.27 1.08 -3.03
CA ALA A 159 -7.52 1.68 -4.33
C ALA A 159 -8.97 2.17 -4.49
N GLN A 160 -9.96 1.39 -4.04
CA GLN A 160 -11.37 1.80 -4.05
C GLN A 160 -11.65 2.95 -3.08
N SER A 161 -11.06 2.90 -1.89
CA SER A 161 -11.21 3.96 -0.88
C SER A 161 -10.58 5.27 -1.38
N THR A 162 -9.40 5.22 -2.00
CA THR A 162 -8.76 6.37 -2.65
C THR A 162 -9.62 6.90 -3.79
N HIS A 163 -10.22 6.01 -4.60
CA HIS A 163 -11.19 6.41 -5.61
C HIS A 163 -12.37 7.19 -5.01
N VAL A 164 -12.93 6.77 -3.87
CA VAL A 164 -14.03 7.51 -3.22
C VAL A 164 -13.54 8.85 -2.66
N LEU A 165 -12.38 8.89 -2.01
CA LEU A 165 -11.83 10.12 -1.43
C LEU A 165 -11.52 11.18 -2.49
N LEU A 166 -11.03 10.79 -3.68
CA LEU A 166 -10.82 11.68 -4.83
C LEU A 166 -12.11 12.34 -5.32
N SER A 167 -13.28 11.76 -5.02
CA SER A 167 -14.60 12.29 -5.36
C SER A 167 -15.21 13.15 -4.23
N THR A 168 -14.44 13.50 -3.20
CA THR A 168 -14.90 14.41 -2.14
C THR A 168 -15.26 15.76 -2.74
N PRO A 169 -16.47 16.32 -2.50
CA PRO A 169 -16.90 17.58 -3.13
C PRO A 169 -15.96 18.78 -2.90
N ALA A 170 -15.30 18.83 -1.74
CA ALA A 170 -14.32 19.88 -1.44
C ALA A 170 -13.04 19.82 -2.30
N LEU A 171 -12.84 18.71 -3.03
CA LEU A 171 -11.71 18.46 -3.93
C LEU A 171 -12.15 18.40 -5.41
N ASP A 172 -13.41 18.76 -5.70
CA ASP A 172 -13.94 18.75 -7.06
C ASP A 172 -13.12 19.67 -7.98
N ALA A 173 -12.79 19.18 -9.17
CA ALA A 173 -11.92 19.83 -10.15
C ALA A 173 -10.55 20.32 -9.63
N VAL A 174 -10.12 19.89 -8.43
CA VAL A 174 -8.82 20.27 -7.88
C VAL A 174 -7.73 19.50 -8.63
N PHE A 175 -7.84 18.17 -8.73
CA PHE A 175 -6.81 17.31 -9.31
C PHE A 175 -6.94 17.13 -10.82
N THR A 176 -5.80 17.10 -11.51
CA THR A 176 -5.71 16.73 -12.93
C THR A 176 -5.91 15.23 -13.10
N ASP A 177 -6.27 14.79 -14.31
CA ASP A 177 -6.38 13.37 -14.62
C ASP A 177 -5.07 12.60 -14.35
N LEU A 178 -3.90 13.25 -14.49
CA LEU A 178 -2.61 12.61 -14.25
C LEU A 178 -2.35 12.38 -12.75
N GLU A 179 -2.81 13.29 -11.90
CA GLU A 179 -2.75 13.15 -10.44
C GLU A 179 -3.74 12.08 -9.95
N ILE A 180 -4.95 12.06 -10.52
CA ILE A 180 -5.95 11.01 -10.27
C ILE A 180 -5.39 9.63 -10.67
N LEU A 181 -4.82 9.51 -11.88
CA LEU A 181 -4.16 8.29 -12.33
C LEU A 181 -3.04 7.87 -11.38
N ALA A 182 -2.19 8.81 -10.97
CA ALA A 182 -1.08 8.53 -10.08
C ALA A 182 -1.55 8.04 -8.69
N ALA A 183 -2.58 8.66 -8.12
CA ALA A 183 -3.08 8.30 -6.79
C ALA A 183 -3.71 6.91 -6.77
N ILE A 184 -4.54 6.60 -7.77
CA ILE A 184 -5.17 5.27 -7.90
C ILE A 184 -4.10 4.20 -8.19
N PHE A 185 -3.12 4.50 -9.04
CA PHE A 185 -2.01 3.59 -9.30
C PHE A 185 -1.13 3.38 -8.06
N ALA A 186 -0.80 4.44 -7.32
CA ALA A 186 -0.03 4.35 -6.08
C ALA A 186 -0.74 3.44 -5.07
N ALA A 187 -2.04 3.66 -4.83
CA ALA A 187 -2.85 2.81 -3.96
C ALA A 187 -2.85 1.33 -4.40
N ALA A 188 -2.89 1.05 -5.71
CA ALA A 188 -2.89 -0.32 -6.21
C ALA A 188 -1.55 -1.06 -6.04
N ILE A 189 -0.42 -0.35 -6.00
CA ILE A 189 0.91 -0.95 -5.89
C ILE A 189 1.53 -0.81 -4.50
N HIS A 190 0.89 -0.12 -3.57
CA HIS A 190 1.57 0.39 -2.36
C HIS A 190 2.17 -0.71 -1.47
N ASP A 191 1.69 -1.95 -1.61
CA ASP A 191 2.09 -3.13 -0.82
C ASP A 191 2.49 -4.35 -1.68
N VAL A 192 2.73 -4.17 -2.98
CA VAL A 192 3.02 -5.32 -3.86
C VAL A 192 4.27 -6.07 -3.39
N ASP A 193 4.22 -7.39 -3.34
CA ASP A 193 5.29 -8.27 -2.86
C ASP A 193 5.60 -8.12 -1.35
N HIS A 194 4.63 -7.68 -0.54
CA HIS A 194 4.75 -7.60 0.91
C HIS A 194 4.93 -9.00 1.55
N PRO A 195 5.98 -9.23 2.37
CA PRO A 195 6.34 -10.57 2.90
C PRO A 195 5.58 -10.98 4.18
N GLY A 196 4.61 -10.18 4.62
CA GLY A 196 3.84 -10.39 5.84
C GLY A 196 4.67 -10.24 7.12
N VAL A 197 5.63 -9.30 7.11
CA VAL A 197 6.46 -8.91 8.26
C VAL A 197 6.82 -7.42 8.14
N SER A 198 7.04 -6.74 9.27
CA SER A 198 7.33 -5.30 9.29
C SER A 198 8.75 -4.93 8.83
N ASN A 199 8.95 -3.65 8.48
CA ASN A 199 10.28 -3.05 8.24
C ASN A 199 11.26 -3.38 9.38
N GLN A 200 10.85 -3.24 10.64
CA GLN A 200 11.70 -3.52 11.79
C GLN A 200 12.12 -5.00 11.87
N PHE A 201 11.24 -5.94 11.52
CA PHE A 201 11.60 -7.35 11.45
C PHE A 201 12.66 -7.59 10.36
N LEU A 202 12.50 -6.97 9.18
CA LEU A 202 13.46 -7.08 8.08
C LEU A 202 14.84 -6.54 8.44
N ILE A 203 14.89 -5.42 9.19
CA ILE A 203 16.12 -4.81 9.70
C ILE A 203 16.77 -5.72 10.75
N ASN A 204 16.01 -6.15 11.77
CA ASN A 204 16.52 -6.99 12.86
C ASN A 204 17.06 -8.34 12.38
N THR A 205 16.53 -8.85 11.27
CA THR A 205 16.98 -10.11 10.66
C THR A 205 18.07 -9.93 9.60
N ASN A 206 18.54 -8.71 9.35
CA ASN A 206 19.52 -8.38 8.31
C ASN A 206 19.11 -8.92 6.94
N SER A 207 17.82 -8.77 6.60
CA SER A 207 17.28 -9.24 5.33
C SER A 207 17.97 -8.57 4.14
N GLU A 208 17.99 -9.25 2.99
CA GLU A 208 18.53 -8.67 1.74
C GLU A 208 17.82 -7.37 1.35
N LEU A 209 16.52 -7.23 1.64
CA LEU A 209 15.77 -6.00 1.40
C LEU A 209 16.26 -4.86 2.31
N ALA A 210 16.43 -5.12 3.60
CA ALA A 210 16.94 -4.12 4.54
C ALA A 210 18.34 -3.63 4.13
N LEU A 211 19.22 -4.56 3.73
CA LEU A 211 20.55 -4.23 3.20
C LEU A 211 20.49 -3.44 1.89
N MET A 212 19.57 -3.78 0.99
CA MET A 212 19.40 -3.10 -0.29
C MET A 212 18.92 -1.66 -0.13
N TYR A 213 17.99 -1.44 0.81
CA TYR A 213 17.36 -0.14 1.04
C TYR A 213 17.94 0.64 2.22
N ASN A 214 19.01 0.13 2.83
CA ASN A 214 19.75 0.77 3.92
C ASN A 214 18.85 1.15 5.11
N ASP A 215 17.98 0.21 5.49
CA ASP A 215 17.07 0.31 6.64
C ASP A 215 16.00 1.43 6.57
N GLU A 216 15.94 2.20 5.49
CA GLU A 216 15.01 3.32 5.31
C GLU A 216 13.85 2.95 4.39
N SER A 217 12.61 3.00 4.92
CA SER A 217 11.36 2.67 4.20
C SER A 217 11.52 1.43 3.30
N VAL A 218 12.00 0.33 3.90
CA VAL A 218 12.52 -0.85 3.19
C VAL A 218 11.45 -1.44 2.28
N LEU A 219 10.27 -1.68 2.83
CA LEU A 219 9.13 -2.25 2.12
C LEU A 219 8.57 -1.28 1.09
N GLU A 220 8.39 -0.02 1.44
CA GLU A 220 7.78 0.98 0.53
C GLU A 220 8.65 1.24 -0.71
N ASN A 221 9.97 1.24 -0.54
CA ASN A 221 10.91 1.26 -1.67
C ASN A 221 10.82 -0.02 -2.52
N HIS A 222 10.64 -1.18 -1.89
CA HIS A 222 10.47 -2.46 -2.57
C HIS A 222 9.17 -2.50 -3.40
N HIS A 223 8.04 -2.09 -2.81
CA HIS A 223 6.74 -2.00 -3.46
C HIS A 223 6.81 -1.12 -4.73
N LEU A 224 7.45 0.05 -4.62
CA LEU A 224 7.72 0.92 -5.77
C LEU A 224 8.59 0.23 -6.83
N ALA A 225 9.69 -0.41 -6.42
CA ALA A 225 10.61 -1.08 -7.33
C ALA A 225 9.89 -2.17 -8.14
N VAL A 226 9.12 -3.02 -7.47
CA VAL A 226 8.33 -4.10 -8.08
C VAL A 226 7.25 -3.51 -8.99
N GLY A 227 6.38 -2.63 -8.48
CA GLY A 227 5.26 -2.08 -9.27
C GLY A 227 5.73 -1.41 -10.57
N PHE A 228 6.81 -0.61 -10.52
CA PHE A 228 7.38 -0.03 -11.74
C PHE A 228 8.14 -1.03 -12.61
N LYS A 229 8.72 -2.09 -12.04
CA LYS A 229 9.41 -3.12 -12.81
C LYS A 229 8.43 -3.95 -13.64
N LEU A 230 7.24 -4.24 -13.12
CA LEU A 230 6.20 -5.02 -13.82
C LEU A 230 5.72 -4.35 -15.11
N LEU A 231 5.83 -3.02 -15.23
CA LEU A 231 5.55 -2.31 -16.49
C LEU A 231 6.48 -2.73 -17.65
N GLN A 232 7.61 -3.37 -17.36
CA GLN A 232 8.57 -3.84 -18.36
C GLN A 232 8.29 -5.26 -18.85
N GLU A 233 7.32 -5.96 -18.25
CA GLU A 233 6.86 -7.25 -18.76
C GLU A 233 6.12 -7.08 -20.09
N GLU A 234 5.99 -8.17 -20.85
CA GLU A 234 5.33 -8.15 -22.16
C GLU A 234 3.88 -7.68 -22.02
N HIS A 235 3.47 -6.74 -22.87
CA HIS A 235 2.13 -6.15 -22.86
C HIS A 235 1.67 -5.53 -21.52
N CYS A 236 2.60 -5.10 -20.65
CA CYS A 236 2.28 -4.54 -19.34
C CYS A 236 2.48 -3.02 -19.19
N ASP A 237 3.07 -2.31 -20.17
CA ASP A 237 3.30 -0.86 -20.05
C ASP A 237 1.99 -0.06 -20.22
N ILE A 238 1.20 0.05 -19.16
CA ILE A 238 -0.04 0.85 -19.14
C ILE A 238 0.23 2.35 -19.30
N PHE A 239 1.48 2.79 -19.21
CA PHE A 239 1.89 4.17 -19.42
C PHE A 239 2.52 4.39 -20.80
N GLN A 240 2.46 3.40 -21.70
CA GLN A 240 3.14 3.42 -23.00
C GLN A 240 2.92 4.71 -23.80
N ASN A 241 1.68 5.21 -23.77
CA ASN A 241 1.22 6.35 -24.56
C ASN A 241 1.32 7.70 -23.84
N LEU A 242 1.82 7.75 -22.60
CA LEU A 242 2.12 9.00 -21.92
C LEU A 242 3.36 9.67 -22.52
N THR A 243 3.36 11.00 -22.60
CA THR A 243 4.57 11.75 -22.94
C THR A 243 5.67 11.52 -21.90
N LYS A 244 6.93 11.73 -22.29
CA LYS A 244 8.08 11.62 -21.36
C LYS A 244 7.90 12.49 -20.10
N LYS A 245 7.37 13.70 -20.25
CA LYS A 245 7.13 14.61 -19.13
C LYS A 245 6.02 14.09 -18.22
N GLN A 246 4.91 13.59 -18.77
CA GLN A 246 3.84 12.98 -17.98
C GLN A 246 4.34 11.77 -17.20
N ARG A 247 5.12 10.87 -17.82
CA ARG A 247 5.72 9.73 -17.11
C ARG A 247 6.64 10.14 -15.97
N GLN A 248 7.48 11.16 -16.18
CA GLN A 248 8.35 11.69 -15.13
C GLN A 248 7.55 12.27 -13.96
N THR A 249 6.51 13.06 -14.25
CA THR A 249 5.63 13.64 -13.23
C THR A 249 4.85 12.54 -12.49
N LEU A 250 4.22 11.61 -13.21
CA LEU A 250 3.51 10.46 -12.62
C LEU A 250 4.43 9.64 -11.73
N ARG A 251 5.63 9.28 -12.22
CA ARG A 251 6.60 8.52 -11.43
C ARG A 251 6.97 9.24 -10.14
N LYS A 252 7.21 10.56 -10.19
CA LYS A 252 7.51 11.34 -8.98
C LYS A 252 6.34 11.32 -7.99
N MET A 253 5.11 11.56 -8.45
CA MET A 253 3.94 11.59 -7.58
C MET A 253 3.68 10.22 -6.92
N VAL A 254 3.79 9.13 -7.69
CA VAL A 254 3.61 7.76 -7.17
C VAL A 254 4.67 7.43 -6.12
N ILE A 255 5.95 7.79 -6.36
CA ILE A 255 7.02 7.63 -5.36
C ILE A 255 6.70 8.42 -4.10
N ASP A 256 6.33 9.70 -4.24
CA ASP A 256 6.00 10.56 -3.11
C ASP A 256 4.81 9.99 -2.28
N MET A 257 3.84 9.34 -2.93
CA MET A 257 2.66 8.73 -2.29
C MET A 257 2.93 7.39 -1.62
N VAL A 258 3.61 6.45 -2.28
CA VAL A 258 3.89 5.13 -1.69
C VAL A 258 4.91 5.25 -0.54
N LEU A 259 5.93 6.12 -0.65
CA LEU A 259 6.81 6.37 0.50
C LEU A 259 6.08 7.03 1.68
N ALA A 260 4.90 7.61 1.46
CA ALA A 260 4.09 8.18 2.53
C ALA A 260 3.23 7.15 3.25
N THR A 261 3.12 5.91 2.76
CA THR A 261 2.43 4.83 3.48
C THR A 261 3.34 4.17 4.52
N ASP A 262 4.64 4.50 4.55
CA ASP A 262 5.52 4.14 5.66
C ASP A 262 4.95 4.72 6.95
N MET A 263 4.48 3.82 7.81
CA MET A 263 3.79 4.18 9.04
C MET A 263 4.63 5.05 9.96
N SER A 264 5.97 4.93 9.94
CA SER A 264 6.87 5.77 10.74
C SER A 264 6.76 7.26 10.39
N LYS A 265 6.26 7.58 9.20
CA LYS A 265 6.06 8.95 8.71
C LYS A 265 4.70 9.53 9.09
N HIS A 266 3.81 8.76 9.73
CA HIS A 266 2.44 9.18 10.07
C HIS A 266 2.38 10.52 10.81
N MET A 267 3.19 10.72 11.86
CA MET A 267 3.14 11.97 12.63
C MET A 267 3.57 13.19 11.82
N SER A 268 4.50 13.01 10.88
CA SER A 268 4.93 14.08 9.96
C SER A 268 3.79 14.46 9.00
N LEU A 269 3.12 13.47 8.40
CA LEU A 269 1.96 13.67 7.52
C LEU A 269 0.80 14.36 8.25
N LEU A 270 0.55 13.97 9.50
CA LEU A 270 -0.49 14.57 10.33
C LEU A 270 -0.17 16.02 10.70
N ALA A 271 1.08 16.34 11.04
CA ALA A 271 1.51 17.70 11.33
C ALA A 271 1.34 18.60 10.09
N ASP A 272 1.82 18.13 8.94
CA ASP A 272 1.66 18.74 7.64
C ASP A 272 0.16 19.00 7.33
N LEU A 273 -0.69 18.00 7.49
CA LEU A 273 -2.13 18.12 7.25
C LEU A 273 -2.80 19.13 8.19
N LYS A 274 -2.42 19.16 9.47
CA LYS A 274 -2.93 20.16 10.44
C LYS A 274 -2.59 21.58 10.01
N THR A 275 -1.34 21.85 9.63
CA THR A 275 -0.93 23.17 9.13
C THR A 275 -1.69 23.55 7.86
N MET A 276 -1.96 22.60 6.97
CA MET A 276 -2.78 22.84 5.78
C MET A 276 -4.24 23.18 6.13
N VAL A 277 -4.82 22.51 7.12
CA VAL A 277 -6.18 22.81 7.61
C VAL A 277 -6.26 24.22 8.21
N GLU A 278 -5.23 24.65 8.95
CA GLU A 278 -5.15 25.98 9.55
C GLU A 278 -4.99 27.09 8.50
N THR A 279 -4.32 26.80 7.39
CA THR A 279 -4.00 27.78 6.33
C THR A 279 -4.87 27.64 5.07
N LYS A 280 -5.89 26.77 5.11
CA LYS A 280 -6.71 26.43 3.94
C LYS A 280 -7.40 27.65 3.36
N LYS A 281 -7.38 27.72 2.02
CA LYS A 281 -8.17 28.67 1.25
C LYS A 281 -9.29 27.91 0.55
N VAL A 282 -10.49 28.48 0.60
CA VAL A 282 -11.69 27.88 0.02
C VAL A 282 -12.32 28.89 -0.93
N THR A 283 -12.74 28.43 -2.10
CA THR A 283 -13.47 29.24 -3.07
C THR A 283 -14.87 29.58 -2.54
N SER A 284 -15.58 30.49 -3.22
CA SER A 284 -16.99 30.74 -2.93
C SER A 284 -17.90 29.52 -3.13
N SER A 285 -17.47 28.52 -3.91
CA SER A 285 -18.19 27.26 -4.14
C SER A 285 -17.88 26.17 -3.12
N GLY A 286 -17.04 26.43 -2.11
CA GLY A 286 -16.68 25.45 -1.09
C GLY A 286 -15.55 24.49 -1.47
N VAL A 287 -14.87 24.73 -2.60
CA VAL A 287 -13.75 23.91 -3.10
C VAL A 287 -12.43 24.42 -2.54
N LEU A 288 -11.51 23.51 -2.19
CA LEU A 288 -10.17 23.84 -1.72
C LEU A 288 -9.31 24.41 -2.84
N LEU A 289 -8.59 25.49 -2.53
CA LEU A 289 -7.57 26.07 -3.41
C LEU A 289 -6.20 25.51 -3.04
N LEU A 290 -5.65 24.69 -3.93
CA LEU A 290 -4.29 24.14 -3.84
C LEU A 290 -3.46 24.67 -5.01
N ASP A 291 -2.75 25.78 -4.76
CA ASP A 291 -2.17 26.63 -5.81
C ASP A 291 -0.91 26.02 -6.47
N ASN A 292 -0.19 25.16 -5.74
CA ASN A 292 1.11 24.65 -6.17
C ASN A 292 1.21 23.13 -6.00
N TYR A 293 2.24 22.53 -6.61
CA TYR A 293 2.47 21.09 -6.55
C TYR A 293 2.62 20.56 -5.11
N THR A 294 3.29 21.31 -4.23
CA THR A 294 3.59 20.89 -2.86
C THR A 294 2.30 20.69 -2.06
N ASP A 295 1.37 21.64 -2.14
CA ASP A 295 0.07 21.54 -1.45
C ASP A 295 -0.73 20.35 -1.99
N ARG A 296 -0.71 20.16 -3.31
CA ARG A 296 -1.46 19.09 -3.98
C ARG A 296 -0.93 17.70 -3.65
N ILE A 297 0.39 17.51 -3.71
CA ILE A 297 0.99 16.21 -3.39
C ILE A 297 0.85 15.89 -1.90
N GLN A 298 0.89 16.89 -1.02
CA GLN A 298 0.66 16.71 0.41
C GLN A 298 -0.77 16.22 0.71
N VAL A 299 -1.79 16.73 0.01
CA VAL A 299 -3.16 16.19 0.09
C VAL A 299 -3.23 14.78 -0.45
N LEU A 300 -2.64 14.50 -1.61
CA LEU A 300 -2.69 13.16 -2.23
C LEU A 300 -1.98 12.10 -1.38
N ARG A 301 -0.82 12.42 -0.79
CA ARG A 301 -0.11 11.56 0.17
C ARG A 301 -0.97 11.23 1.38
N ASN A 302 -1.56 12.25 2.01
CA ASN A 302 -2.48 12.06 3.13
C ASN A 302 -3.73 11.27 2.71
N MET A 303 -4.22 11.45 1.47
CA MET A 303 -5.39 10.73 0.98
C MET A 303 -5.13 9.22 0.85
N VAL A 304 -4.00 8.82 0.25
CA VAL A 304 -3.63 7.39 0.17
C VAL A 304 -3.37 6.83 1.57
N HIS A 305 -2.70 7.58 2.44
CA HIS A 305 -2.49 7.19 3.85
C HIS A 305 -3.80 7.01 4.63
N CYS A 306 -4.77 7.90 4.44
CA CYS A 306 -6.10 7.77 5.03
C CYS A 306 -6.88 6.58 4.46
N ALA A 307 -6.70 6.26 3.18
CA ALA A 307 -7.31 5.09 2.56
C ALA A 307 -6.73 3.79 3.13
N ASP A 308 -5.42 3.75 3.36
CA ASP A 308 -4.71 2.64 4.00
C ASP A 308 -5.18 2.43 5.46
N LEU A 309 -5.31 3.54 6.21
CA LEU A 309 -5.84 3.53 7.59
C LEU A 309 -7.38 3.53 7.67
N SER A 310 -8.08 3.17 6.60
CA SER A 310 -9.55 3.35 6.52
C SER A 310 -10.36 2.26 7.19
N ASN A 311 -9.80 1.08 7.50
CA ASN A 311 -10.56 -0.08 7.99
C ASN A 311 -11.50 0.24 9.17
N PRO A 312 -11.05 0.97 10.22
CA PRO A 312 -11.91 1.29 11.37
C PRO A 312 -13.07 2.25 11.05
N THR A 313 -13.06 2.88 9.86
CA THR A 313 -14.11 3.80 9.40
C THR A 313 -15.16 3.12 8.52
N LYS A 314 -14.93 1.86 8.12
CA LYS A 314 -15.86 1.05 7.33
C LYS A 314 -16.98 0.52 8.24
N SER A 315 -17.98 -0.15 7.65
CA SER A 315 -19.01 -0.81 8.45
C SER A 315 -18.39 -1.85 9.39
N LEU A 316 -19.00 -2.08 10.55
CA LEU A 316 -18.45 -2.98 11.58
C LEU A 316 -18.20 -4.40 11.05
N GLU A 317 -19.00 -4.87 10.08
CA GLU A 317 -18.82 -6.16 9.43
C GLU A 317 -17.51 -6.24 8.64
N LEU A 318 -17.18 -5.21 7.88
CA LEU A 318 -15.93 -5.13 7.12
C LEU A 318 -14.74 -4.92 8.04
N TYR A 319 -14.88 -3.97 8.98
CA TYR A 319 -13.83 -3.64 9.94
C TYR A 319 -13.38 -4.86 10.74
N ARG A 320 -14.31 -5.67 11.27
CA ARG A 320 -13.95 -6.90 12.00
C ARG A 320 -13.13 -7.89 11.16
N GLN A 321 -13.51 -8.11 9.90
CA GLN A 321 -12.76 -8.99 9.01
C GLN A 321 -11.33 -8.47 8.77
N TRP A 322 -11.16 -7.14 8.68
CA TRP A 322 -9.83 -6.53 8.59
C TRP A 322 -9.03 -6.67 9.88
N THR A 323 -9.65 -6.45 11.04
CA THR A 323 -9.01 -6.68 12.35
C THR A 323 -8.53 -8.12 12.49
N ASP A 324 -9.37 -9.10 12.13
CA ASP A 324 -9.00 -10.52 12.22
C ASP A 324 -7.77 -10.82 11.34
N ARG A 325 -7.73 -10.28 10.12
CA ARG A 325 -6.62 -10.46 9.17
C ARG A 325 -5.32 -9.83 9.64
N ILE A 326 -5.34 -8.58 10.11
CA ILE A 326 -4.12 -7.90 10.57
C ILE A 326 -3.56 -8.57 11.83
N MET A 327 -4.43 -9.04 12.73
CA MET A 327 -4.00 -9.80 13.91
C MET A 327 -3.44 -11.16 13.53
N GLU A 328 -4.04 -11.87 12.57
CA GLU A 328 -3.48 -13.12 12.04
C GLU A 328 -2.06 -12.90 11.50
N GLU A 329 -1.85 -11.84 10.72
CA GLU A 329 -0.53 -11.53 10.17
C GLU A 329 0.50 -11.17 11.25
N PHE A 330 0.11 -10.35 12.24
CA PHE A 330 0.97 -10.05 13.39
C PHE A 330 1.36 -11.32 14.16
N PHE A 331 0.43 -12.25 14.34
CA PHE A 331 0.71 -13.51 15.00
C PHE A 331 1.63 -14.42 14.18
N GLN A 332 1.48 -14.43 12.86
CA GLN A 332 2.42 -15.13 11.97
C GLN A 332 3.83 -14.53 12.05
N GLN A 333 3.97 -13.20 12.16
CA GLN A 333 5.27 -12.58 12.44
C GLN A 333 5.81 -13.01 13.81
N GLY A 334 4.99 -12.99 14.87
CA GLY A 334 5.42 -13.43 16.20
C GLY A 334 5.86 -14.90 16.24
N ASP A 335 5.23 -15.75 15.44
CA ASP A 335 5.69 -17.13 15.24
C ASP A 335 7.07 -17.18 14.55
N LYS A 336 7.30 -16.38 13.49
CA LYS A 336 8.61 -16.23 12.82
C LYS A 336 9.70 -15.67 13.75
N GLU A 337 9.36 -14.75 14.64
CA GLU A 337 10.27 -14.18 15.66
C GLU A 337 10.66 -15.24 16.69
N ARG A 338 9.67 -15.99 17.20
CA ARG A 338 9.89 -17.08 18.15
C ARG A 338 10.79 -18.19 17.60
N GLU A 339 10.58 -18.58 16.34
CA GLU A 339 11.41 -19.56 15.63
C GLU A 339 12.89 -19.13 15.52
N ARG A 340 13.13 -17.81 15.45
CA ARG A 340 14.49 -17.22 15.36
C ARG A 340 15.09 -16.91 16.73
N GLY A 341 14.38 -17.17 17.82
CA GLY A 341 14.82 -16.81 19.17
C GLY A 341 14.89 -15.30 19.41
N MET A 342 14.11 -14.52 18.66
CA MET A 342 13.99 -13.08 18.83
C MET A 342 12.98 -12.76 19.94
N GLU A 343 13.10 -11.57 20.53
CA GLU A 343 12.02 -11.01 21.34
C GLU A 343 10.78 -10.79 20.44
N ILE A 344 9.61 -11.17 20.94
CA ILE A 344 8.36 -11.06 20.17
C ILE A 344 7.92 -9.60 20.20
N SER A 345 7.68 -9.03 19.02
CA SER A 345 7.27 -7.65 18.87
C SER A 345 5.95 -7.36 19.59
N PRO A 346 5.74 -6.12 20.08
CA PRO A 346 4.44 -5.70 20.59
C PRO A 346 3.33 -6.06 19.60
N MET A 347 2.20 -6.56 20.12
CA MET A 347 1.03 -7.03 19.34
C MET A 347 1.20 -8.36 18.59
N CYS A 348 2.41 -8.90 18.46
CA CYS A 348 2.66 -10.11 17.67
C CYS A 348 2.52 -11.43 18.46
N ASP A 349 2.36 -11.38 19.79
CA ASP A 349 2.13 -12.58 20.60
C ASP A 349 0.63 -12.88 20.78
N LYS A 350 0.15 -13.92 20.09
CA LYS A 350 -1.23 -14.42 20.17
C LYS A 350 -1.69 -14.84 21.57
N HIS A 351 -0.77 -15.11 22.49
CA HIS A 351 -1.12 -15.51 23.86
C HIS A 351 -1.31 -14.32 24.80
N THR A 352 -0.86 -13.12 24.41
CA THR A 352 -0.88 -11.93 25.27
C THR A 352 -1.57 -10.72 24.64
N ALA A 353 -1.87 -10.75 23.34
CA ALA A 353 -2.56 -9.67 22.65
C ALA A 353 -3.98 -9.42 23.20
N SER A 354 -4.29 -8.14 23.48
CA SER A 354 -5.63 -7.67 23.84
C SER A 354 -6.26 -6.94 22.65
N VAL A 355 -6.83 -7.68 21.70
CA VAL A 355 -7.29 -7.17 20.39
C VAL A 355 -8.23 -5.97 20.54
N GLU A 356 -9.27 -6.08 21.37
CA GLU A 356 -10.29 -5.04 21.49
C GLU A 356 -9.72 -3.76 22.08
N LYS A 357 -8.81 -3.88 23.07
CA LYS A 357 -8.18 -2.71 23.70
C LYS A 357 -7.16 -2.03 22.80
N SER A 358 -6.54 -2.77 21.88
CA SER A 358 -5.58 -2.20 20.94
C SER A 358 -6.25 -1.52 19.74
N GLN A 359 -7.50 -1.87 19.44
CA GLN A 359 -8.31 -1.19 18.44
C GLN A 359 -8.93 0.13 18.96
N VAL A 360 -9.13 0.25 20.28
CA VAL A 360 -9.57 1.48 20.97
C VAL A 360 -8.39 2.41 21.17
#